data_AF-A0AAU4GIY6-F1
#
_entry.id   AF-A0AAU4GIY6-F1
#
_cell.length_a   1.000
_cell.length_b   1.000
_cell.length_c   1.000
_cell.angle_alpha   90.00
_cell.angle_beta   90.00
_cell.angle_gamma   90.00
#
_symmetry.space_group_name_H-M   'P 1'
#
loop_
_entity.id
_entity.type
_entity.pdbx_description
1 polymer ?
#
loop_
_entity_poly.entity_id
_entity_poly.type
_entity_poly.pdbx_seq_one_letter_code
_entity_poly.pdbx_strand_id
1 'polypeptide(L)'
;MRALLGHCGLSVRGYDIECVATLPGADGRPAYGASPHDGSGRPLVGARGRPLIVLSGLALLDVETAVVTVFHEVAHHRSYRTTGHAGTEAAAESYGQRMYREFVRQRA
;
A
#
# COMPACT_ATOMS: atom_id res chain seq x y z
N MET A 1 1.43 -2.74 -12.57
CA MET A 1 0.65 -2.10 -11.48
C MET A 1 0.26 -0.64 -11.74
N ARG A 2 1.20 0.32 -11.73
CA ARG A 2 0.88 1.77 -11.77
C ARG A 2 0.05 2.20 -12.98
N ALA A 3 0.42 1.74 -14.17
CA ALA A 3 -0.35 2.04 -15.39
C ALA A 3 -1.76 1.47 -15.30
N LEU A 4 -1.91 0.20 -14.89
CA LEU A 4 -3.20 -0.48 -14.73
C LEU A 4 -4.14 0.27 -13.77
N LEU A 5 -3.63 0.65 -12.59
CA LEU A 5 -4.37 1.43 -11.61
C LEU A 5 -4.77 2.82 -12.14
N GLY A 6 -3.86 3.49 -12.85
CA GLY A 6 -4.10 4.80 -13.45
C GLY A 6 -5.22 4.81 -14.50
N HIS A 7 -5.33 3.77 -15.33
CA HIS A 7 -6.44 3.63 -16.28
C HIS A 7 -7.79 3.44 -15.59
N CYS A 8 -7.79 2.92 -14.37
CA CYS A 8 -8.98 2.72 -13.54
C CYS A 8 -9.20 3.88 -12.56
N GLY A 9 -8.71 5.09 -12.84
CA GLY A 9 -8.87 6.26 -11.97
C GLY A 9 -8.24 6.14 -10.56
N LEU A 10 -7.56 5.04 -10.26
CA LEU A 10 -7.02 4.71 -8.95
C LEU A 10 -5.57 5.17 -8.85
N SER A 11 -5.36 6.46 -8.60
CA SER A 11 -4.02 7.04 -8.61
C SER A 11 -3.20 6.68 -7.37
N VAL A 12 -2.03 6.07 -7.61
CA VAL A 12 -0.95 5.89 -6.63
C VAL A 12 0.29 6.74 -6.99
N ARG A 13 0.09 7.82 -7.78
CA ARG A 13 1.18 8.69 -8.21
C ARG A 13 1.87 9.38 -7.03
N GLY A 14 1.16 9.63 -5.94
CA GLY A 14 1.71 10.26 -4.72
C GLY A 14 2.74 9.42 -3.96
N TYR A 15 2.93 8.15 -4.33
CA TYR A 15 3.79 7.21 -3.61
C TYR A 15 4.93 6.70 -4.48
N ASP A 16 6.07 6.42 -3.87
CA ASP A 16 7.07 5.50 -4.40
C ASP A 16 6.69 4.07 -4.02
N ILE A 17 6.84 3.15 -4.96
CA ILE A 17 6.40 1.76 -4.81
C ILE A 17 7.56 0.92 -5.26
N GLU A 18 8.14 0.17 -4.34
CA GLU A 18 9.26 -0.73 -4.55
C GLU A 18 8.81 -2.16 -4.29
N CYS A 19 9.36 -3.10 -5.07
CA CYS A 19 9.06 -4.51 -4.92
C CYS A 19 10.32 -5.24 -4.46
N VAL A 20 10.18 -6.03 -3.41
CA VAL A 20 11.25 -6.88 -2.86
C VAL A 20 10.81 -8.34 -2.91
N ALA A 21 11.75 -9.28 -2.92
CA ALA A 21 11.41 -10.71 -2.97
C ALA A 21 10.64 -11.14 -1.71
N THR A 22 11.17 -10.78 -0.54
CA THR A 22 10.60 -11.07 0.77
C THR A 22 10.63 -9.83 1.64
N LEU A 23 9.62 -9.71 2.51
CA LEU A 23 9.50 -8.62 3.47
C LEU A 23 9.23 -9.24 4.85
N PRO A 24 10.06 -9.00 5.87
CA PRO A 24 9.79 -9.51 7.21
C PRO A 24 8.65 -8.72 7.86
N GLY A 25 7.63 -9.42 8.35
CA GLY A 25 6.56 -8.87 9.17
C GLY A 25 6.97 -8.77 10.64
N ALA A 26 6.19 -8.02 11.42
CA ALA A 26 6.47 -7.76 12.83
C ALA A 26 6.45 -9.02 13.72
N ASP A 27 5.71 -10.05 13.31
CA ASP A 27 5.61 -11.35 13.98
C ASP A 27 6.64 -12.39 13.47
N GLY A 28 7.57 -11.96 12.62
CA GLY A 28 8.55 -12.83 11.98
C GLY A 28 8.01 -13.63 10.79
N ARG A 29 6.73 -13.46 10.42
CA ARG A 29 6.17 -14.05 9.20
C ARG A 29 6.36 -13.12 8.01
N PRO A 30 6.39 -13.63 6.76
CA PRO A 30 6.43 -12.76 5.58
C PRO A 30 5.23 -11.82 5.50
N ALA A 31 5.49 -10.53 5.28
CA ALA A 31 4.48 -9.51 5.05
C ALA A 31 4.18 -9.32 3.56
N TYR A 32 2.94 -8.91 3.24
CA TYR A 32 2.53 -8.59 1.88
C TYR A 32 3.04 -7.21 1.46
N GLY A 33 2.91 -6.22 2.35
CA GLY A 33 3.36 -4.86 2.11
C GLY A 33 3.86 -4.19 3.38
N ALA A 34 4.45 -3.01 3.21
CA ALA A 34 4.76 -2.09 4.29
C ALA A 34 4.73 -0.64 3.82
N SER A 35 4.38 0.23 4.76
CA SER A 35 4.46 1.69 4.67
C SER A 35 5.45 2.16 5.74
N PRO A 36 6.77 2.08 5.49
CA PRO A 36 7.77 2.35 6.50
C PRO A 36 7.76 3.83 6.94
N HIS A 37 7.86 4.04 8.24
CA HIS A 37 7.99 5.35 8.88
C HIS A 37 9.20 5.34 9.84
N ASP A 38 9.77 6.51 10.11
CA ASP A 38 10.79 6.68 11.15
C ASP A 38 10.19 6.64 12.56
N GLY A 39 11.05 6.69 13.59
CA GLY A 39 10.61 6.68 15.00
C GLY A 39 9.75 7.87 15.42
N SER A 40 9.61 8.89 14.57
CA SER A 40 8.72 10.04 14.77
C SER A 40 7.42 9.97 13.96
N GLY A 41 7.19 8.86 13.24
CA GLY A 41 6.02 8.67 12.39
C GLY A 41 6.08 9.42 11.06
N ARG A 42 7.27 9.86 10.61
CA ARG A 42 7.44 10.44 9.27
C ARG A 42 7.70 9.34 8.25
N PRO A 43 7.07 9.37 7.07
CA PRO A 43 7.24 8.31 6.09
C PRO A 43 8.67 8.29 5.59
N LEU A 44 9.26 7.09 5.48
CA LEU A 44 10.45 6.92 4.67
C LEU A 44 10.07 7.19 3.22
N VAL A 45 11.03 7.74 2.46
CA VAL A 45 10.80 8.15 1.08
C VAL A 45 11.60 7.30 0.11
N GLY A 46 11.02 7.03 -1.05
CA GLY A 46 11.71 6.34 -2.14
C GLY A 46 12.53 7.28 -3.02
N ALA A 47 13.02 6.75 -4.14
CA ALA A 47 13.92 7.45 -5.07
C ALA A 47 13.39 8.79 -5.64
N ARG A 48 12.08 9.04 -5.61
CA ARG A 48 11.48 10.31 -6.07
C ARG A 48 11.11 11.25 -4.91
N GLY A 49 11.56 10.95 -3.69
CA GLY A 49 11.25 11.73 -2.50
C GLY A 49 9.78 11.65 -2.09
N ARG A 50 9.06 10.59 -2.51
CA ARG A 50 7.66 10.36 -2.16
C ARG A 50 7.56 9.30 -1.07
N PRO A 51 6.51 9.32 -0.23
CA PRO A 51 6.27 8.27 0.76
C PRO A 51 6.37 6.88 0.11
N LEU A 52 7.17 6.02 0.73
CA LEU A 52 7.50 4.70 0.22
C LEU A 52 6.42 3.68 0.61
N ILE A 53 6.05 2.85 -0.35
CA ILE A 53 5.31 1.61 -0.17
C ILE A 53 6.20 0.48 -0.67
N VAL A 54 6.42 -0.52 0.15
CA VAL A 54 7.18 -1.72 -0.22
C VAL A 54 6.19 -2.87 -0.39
N LEU A 55 6.27 -3.61 -1.49
CA LEU A 55 5.50 -4.82 -1.74
C LEU A 55 6.43 -6.03 -1.79
N SER A 56 6.03 -7.15 -1.19
CA SER A 56 6.73 -8.42 -1.35
C SER A 56 6.21 -9.20 -2.55
N GLY A 57 6.89 -10.30 -2.90
CA GLY A 57 6.39 -11.24 -3.92
C GLY A 57 5.00 -11.80 -3.60
N LEU A 58 4.62 -11.90 -2.31
CA LEU A 58 3.29 -12.36 -1.91
C LEU A 58 2.18 -11.41 -2.36
N ALA A 59 2.44 -10.10 -2.34
CA ALA A 59 1.48 -9.11 -2.82
C ALA A 59 1.30 -9.11 -4.34
N LEU A 60 2.15 -9.83 -5.08
CA LEU A 60 2.14 -9.83 -6.54
C LEU A 60 1.60 -11.13 -7.14
N LEU A 61 1.07 -12.04 -6.31
CA LEU A 61 0.54 -13.33 -6.74
C LEU A 61 -0.64 -13.18 -7.72
N ASP A 62 -1.47 -12.18 -7.49
CA ASP A 62 -2.62 -11.85 -8.33
C ASP A 62 -2.99 -10.37 -8.22
N VAL A 63 -3.89 -9.91 -9.10
CA VAL A 63 -4.27 -8.49 -9.19
C VAL A 63 -5.08 -8.02 -7.98
N GLU A 64 -5.90 -8.87 -7.38
CA GLU A 64 -6.69 -8.53 -6.21
C GLU A 64 -5.79 -8.26 -5.02
N THR A 65 -4.94 -9.25 -4.68
CA THR A 65 -3.98 -9.14 -3.59
C THR A 65 -3.11 -7.90 -3.77
N ALA A 66 -2.61 -7.67 -4.99
CA ALA A 66 -1.84 -6.49 -5.33
C ALA A 66 -2.55 -5.15 -5.08
N VAL A 67 -3.80 -5.03 -5.55
CA VAL A 67 -4.58 -3.79 -5.39
C VAL A 67 -4.90 -3.58 -3.92
N VAL A 68 -5.37 -4.62 -3.23
CA VAL A 68 -5.70 -4.58 -1.81
C VAL A 68 -4.48 -4.17 -0.99
N THR A 69 -3.32 -4.83 -1.15
CA THR A 69 -2.11 -4.50 -0.41
C THR A 69 -1.65 -3.06 -0.68
N VAL A 70 -1.60 -2.60 -1.93
CA VAL A 70 -1.18 -1.22 -2.22
C VAL A 70 -2.07 -0.21 -1.51
N PHE A 71 -3.39 -0.40 -1.56
CA PHE A 71 -4.30 0.55 -0.94
C PHE A 71 -4.38 0.41 0.58
N HIS A 72 -4.14 -0.79 1.12
CA HIS A 72 -3.91 -1.01 2.55
C HIS A 72 -2.77 -0.11 3.05
N GLU A 73 -1.60 -0.12 2.38
CA GLU A 73 -0.48 0.74 2.76
C GLU A 73 -0.74 2.24 2.55
N VAL A 74 -1.55 2.59 1.53
CA VAL A 74 -2.04 3.98 1.36
C VAL A 74 -2.89 4.42 2.56
N ALA A 75 -3.69 3.53 3.15
CA ALA A 75 -4.51 3.85 4.31
C ALA A 75 -3.66 4.19 5.53
N HIS A 76 -2.60 3.42 5.78
CA HIS A 76 -1.65 3.72 6.86
C HIS A 76 -0.97 5.08 6.68
N HIS A 77 -0.44 5.37 5.48
CA HIS A 77 0.14 6.69 5.16
C HIS A 77 -0.86 7.83 5.38
N ARG A 78 -2.13 7.63 5.00
CA ARG A 78 -3.19 8.63 5.24
C ARG A 78 -3.48 8.80 6.73
N SER A 79 -3.46 7.71 7.50
CA SER A 79 -3.67 7.75 8.94
C SER A 79 -2.54 8.51 9.63
N TYR A 80 -1.27 8.22 9.34
CA TYR A 80 -0.14 8.97 9.89
C TYR A 80 -0.25 10.46 9.61
N ARG A 81 -0.62 10.85 8.38
CA ARG A 81 -0.81 12.26 8.03
C ARG A 81 -1.97 12.92 8.78
N THR A 82 -2.99 12.17 9.18
CA THR A 82 -4.22 12.73 9.77
C THR A 82 -4.20 12.70 11.29
N THR A 83 -3.67 11.63 11.89
CA THR A 83 -3.74 11.37 13.34
C THR A 83 -2.38 11.14 13.99
N GLY A 84 -1.28 11.06 13.21
CA GLY A 84 0.07 10.82 13.72
C GLY A 84 0.40 9.35 14.01
N HIS A 85 -0.49 8.41 13.68
CA HIS A 85 -0.25 6.96 13.84
C HIS A 85 -0.87 6.15 12.70
N ALA A 86 -0.52 4.87 12.59
CA ALA A 86 -0.90 3.98 11.49
C ALA A 86 -2.42 3.68 11.36
N GLY A 87 -3.24 4.04 12.35
CA GLY A 87 -4.64 3.61 12.40
C GLY A 87 -4.75 2.14 12.82
N THR A 88 -5.74 1.42 12.29
CA THR A 88 -5.94 0.00 12.57
C THR A 88 -5.81 -0.84 11.31
N GLU A 89 -5.27 -2.05 11.45
CA GLU A 89 -5.18 -3.05 10.37
C GLU A 89 -6.54 -3.32 9.72
N ALA A 90 -7.61 -3.42 10.51
CA ALA A 90 -8.96 -3.66 10.02
C ALA A 90 -9.48 -2.51 9.13
N ALA A 91 -9.14 -1.26 9.45
CA ALA A 91 -9.52 -0.11 8.65
C ALA A 91 -8.70 -0.04 7.36
N ALA A 92 -7.41 -0.36 7.42
CA ALA A 92 -6.54 -0.42 6.25
C ALA A 92 -6.98 -1.54 5.28
N GLU A 93 -7.30 -2.72 5.81
CA GLU A 93 -7.81 -3.85 5.03
C GLU A 93 -9.16 -3.50 4.38
N SER A 94 -10.10 -2.96 5.15
CA SER A 94 -11.40 -2.52 4.63
C SER A 94 -11.26 -1.48 3.52
N TYR A 95 -10.28 -0.58 3.65
CA TYR A 95 -9.97 0.40 2.61
C TYR A 95 -9.41 -0.27 1.35
N GLY A 96 -8.42 -1.17 1.49
CA GLY A 96 -7.87 -1.94 0.38
C GLY A 96 -8.94 -2.70 -0.41
N GLN A 97 -9.81 -3.43 0.30
CA GLN A 97 -10.93 -4.17 -0.27
C GLN A 97 -11.93 -3.25 -1.00
N ARG A 98 -12.22 -2.07 -0.44
CA ARG A 98 -13.06 -1.07 -1.12
C ARG A 98 -12.42 -0.60 -2.43
N MET A 99 -11.12 -0.30 -2.43
CA MET A 99 -10.43 0.15 -3.63
C MET A 99 -10.35 -0.94 -4.70
N TYR A 100 -10.24 -2.21 -4.31
CA TYR A 100 -10.35 -3.31 -5.28
C TYR A 100 -11.75 -3.41 -5.90
N ARG A 101 -12.83 -3.24 -5.12
CA ARG A 101 -14.19 -3.17 -5.68
C ARG A 101 -14.32 -2.01 -6.67
N GLU A 102 -13.74 -0.84 -6.39
CA GLU A 102 -13.71 0.28 -7.33
C GLU A 102 -12.90 -0.03 -8.59
N PHE A 103 -11.76 -0.71 -8.44
CA PHE A 103 -10.93 -1.16 -9.55
C PHE A 103 -11.71 -2.06 -10.51
N VAL A 104 -12.38 -3.08 -9.97
CA VAL A 104 -13.18 -4.02 -10.76
C VAL A 104 -14.31 -3.28 -11.48
N ARG A 105 -15.01 -2.37 -10.81
CA ARG A 105 -16.09 -1.57 -11.41
C ARG A 105 -15.64 -0.70 -12.59
N GLN A 106 -14.39 -0.23 -12.58
CA GLN A 106 -13.86 0.61 -13.66
C GLN A 106 -13.22 -0.19 -14.80
N ARG A 107 -13.06 -1.51 -14.64
CA ARG A 107 -12.59 -2.41 -15.70
C ARG A 107 -13.71 -3.11 -16.46
N ALA A 108 -14.92 -3.14 -15.91
CA ALA A 108 -16.12 -3.65 -16.56
C ALA A 108 -16.64 -2.63 -17.58
#